data_AF-A0A9Q1EK59-F1
#
_entry.id   AF-A0A9Q1EK59-F1
#
_cell.length_a   1.000
_cell.length_b   1.000
_cell.length_c   1.000
_cell.angle_alpha   90.00
_cell.angle_beta   90.00
_cell.angle_gamma   90.00
#
_symmetry.space_group_name_H-M   'P 1'
#
loop_
_entity.id
_entity.type
_entity.pdbx_description
1 polymer ?
#
loop_
_entity_poly.entity_id
_entity_poly.type
_entity_poly.pdbx_seq_one_letter_code
_entity_poly.pdbx_strand_id
1 'polypeptide(L)'
;MFQSASRRLGLVSRNLHKASNYGSLLHAARPLQISFARTVTDGLKDNAENKPQFDISLLEFIVCPLSKKTLRYDETTNELINDELGIAYPVIGGIPNMVPQDARLIRKDPEEKADPTKE
;
A
#
# COMPACT_ATOMS: atom_id res chain seq x y z
N MET A 1 -8.70 12.78 -44.22
CA MET A 1 -8.85 11.53 -45.01
C MET A 1 -7.71 11.46 -46.02
N PHE A 2 -6.57 10.88 -45.64
CA PHE A 2 -5.53 10.49 -46.60
C PHE A 2 -4.96 9.15 -46.15
N GLN A 3 -5.12 8.18 -47.03
CA GLN A 3 -4.75 6.79 -46.87
C GLN A 3 -3.23 6.65 -46.99
N SER A 4 -2.63 5.79 -46.17
CA SER A 4 -1.50 4.96 -46.60
C SER A 4 -1.30 3.82 -45.61
N ALA A 5 -1.83 2.67 -46.03
CA ALA A 5 -1.45 1.36 -45.54
C ALA A 5 -0.05 0.99 -46.04
N SER A 6 0.53 -0.04 -45.40
CA SER A 6 1.83 -0.71 -45.67
C SER A 6 2.97 -0.16 -44.81
N ARG A 7 3.75 -0.94 -44.05
CA ARG A 7 4.37 -2.24 -44.36
C ARG A 7 4.57 -3.01 -43.04
N ARG A 8 3.95 -4.19 -42.89
CA ARG A 8 4.59 -5.53 -42.95
C ARG A 8 5.98 -5.65 -42.29
N LEU A 9 5.98 -6.43 -41.20
CA LEU A 9 6.89 -7.52 -40.80
C LEU A 9 8.39 -7.24 -40.66
N GLY A 10 8.89 -7.53 -39.46
CA GLY A 10 10.32 -7.69 -39.19
C GLY A 10 10.60 -8.09 -37.75
N LEU A 11 10.24 -9.32 -37.38
CA LEU A 11 10.91 -10.06 -36.30
C LEU A 11 12.43 -9.99 -36.55
N VAL A 12 13.23 -9.69 -35.53
CA VAL A 12 14.44 -10.47 -35.17
C VAL A 12 14.90 -9.99 -33.80
N SER A 13 14.84 -10.93 -32.86
CA SER A 13 15.48 -10.92 -31.56
C SER A 13 16.97 -10.62 -31.65
N ARG A 14 17.48 -9.72 -30.82
CA ARG A 14 18.89 -9.68 -30.41
C ARG A 14 18.98 -9.35 -28.93
N ASN A 15 18.83 -10.40 -28.12
CA ASN A 15 19.54 -10.49 -26.85
C ASN A 15 21.04 -10.34 -27.13
N LEU A 16 21.70 -9.38 -26.50
CA LEU A 16 23.15 -9.46 -26.35
C LEU A 16 23.55 -9.05 -24.93
N HIS A 17 24.06 -10.07 -24.26
CA HIS A 17 24.80 -10.03 -23.01
C HIS A 17 25.84 -8.92 -23.03
N LYS A 18 25.85 -8.05 -22.01
CA LYS A 18 27.00 -7.19 -21.73
C LYS A 18 27.61 -7.60 -20.40
N ALA A 19 28.34 -8.71 -20.41
CA ALA A 19 29.31 -9.04 -19.39
C ALA A 19 30.64 -8.35 -19.78
N SER A 20 30.95 -7.23 -19.12
CA SER A 20 32.24 -6.56 -19.27
C SER A 20 33.21 -7.15 -18.25
N ASN A 21 34.01 -8.10 -18.71
CA ASN A 21 35.21 -8.61 -18.05
C ASN A 21 36.24 -7.48 -17.90
N TYR A 22 36.45 -6.99 -16.68
CA TYR A 22 37.71 -6.36 -16.31
C TYR A 22 38.53 -7.38 -15.54
N GLY A 23 39.45 -8.02 -16.25
CA GLY A 23 40.40 -8.98 -15.70
C GLY A 23 41.38 -8.31 -14.74
N SER A 24 41.47 -8.90 -13.56
CA SER A 24 42.70 -9.32 -12.89
C SER A 24 43.93 -8.46 -13.09
N LEU A 25 44.27 -7.67 -12.07
CA LEU A 25 45.62 -7.42 -11.60
C LEU A 25 45.51 -6.58 -10.33
N LEU A 26 45.72 -7.17 -9.16
CA LEU A 26 46.60 -6.67 -8.09
C LEU A 26 46.60 -7.69 -6.94
N HIS A 27 47.81 -8.04 -6.55
CA HIS A 27 48.17 -9.03 -5.55
C HIS A 27 47.84 -8.57 -4.12
N ALA A 28 47.50 -9.55 -3.29
CA ALA A 28 47.90 -9.67 -1.89
C ALA A 28 47.61 -8.48 -0.95
N ALA A 29 46.42 -8.51 -0.35
CA ALA A 29 46.26 -8.17 1.06
C ALA A 29 45.14 -9.06 1.60
N ARG A 30 45.45 -9.97 2.54
CA ARG A 30 44.43 -10.74 3.27
C ARG A 30 43.71 -9.76 4.21
N PRO A 31 42.43 -9.43 4.00
CA PRO A 31 41.66 -8.77 5.03
C PRO A 31 41.37 -9.81 6.12
N LEU A 32 41.64 -9.42 7.36
CA LEU A 32 41.32 -10.13 8.58
C LEU A 32 39.85 -10.63 8.52
N GLN A 33 39.63 -11.91 8.80
CA GLN A 33 38.30 -12.51 8.93
C GLN A 33 37.55 -11.85 10.10
N ILE A 34 36.90 -10.71 9.86
CA ILE A 34 35.88 -10.19 10.75
C ILE A 34 34.61 -10.96 10.39
N SER A 35 34.41 -12.08 11.10
CA SER A 35 33.22 -12.90 11.08
C SER A 35 32.00 -12.13 11.59
N PHE A 36 31.52 -11.16 10.82
CA PHE A 36 30.22 -10.50 11.02
C PHE A 36 29.26 -10.83 9.88
N ALA A 37 29.27 -12.09 9.43
CA ALA A 37 28.17 -12.64 8.65
C ALA A 37 27.10 -13.18 9.60
N ARG A 38 26.39 -12.28 10.29
CA ARG A 38 25.03 -12.60 10.77
C ARG A 38 24.09 -12.30 9.62
N THR A 39 23.95 -13.26 8.71
CA THR A 39 22.86 -13.27 7.74
C THR A 39 21.57 -13.56 8.52
N VAL A 40 20.98 -12.53 9.11
CA VAL A 40 19.62 -12.61 9.66
C VAL A 40 18.67 -12.47 8.47
N THR A 41 18.48 -13.58 7.77
CA THR A 41 17.23 -13.80 7.03
C THR A 41 16.38 -14.67 7.94
N ASP A 42 15.80 -14.06 8.97
CA ASP A 42 14.70 -14.69 9.69
C ASP A 42 13.53 -14.77 8.69
N GLY A 43 13.06 -15.99 8.45
CA GLY A 43 12.11 -16.28 7.39
C GLY A 43 10.74 -15.72 7.74
N LEU A 44 10.34 -14.63 7.07
CA LEU A 44 8.91 -14.37 6.90
C LEU A 44 8.36 -15.52 6.05
N LYS A 45 7.59 -16.39 6.70
CA LYS A 45 6.75 -17.38 6.03
C LYS A 45 5.59 -16.62 5.38
N ASP A 46 5.83 -16.14 4.17
CA ASP A 46 4.87 -15.46 3.32
C ASP A 46 3.81 -16.45 2.85
N ASN A 47 2.72 -16.54 3.62
CA ASN A 47 1.46 -17.13 3.18
C ASN A 47 0.88 -16.20 2.09
N ALA A 48 1.47 -16.26 0.89
CA ALA A 48 1.26 -15.35 -0.23
C ALA A 48 -0.14 -15.42 -0.87
N GLU A 49 -1.03 -16.23 -0.29
CA GLU A 49 -2.36 -16.53 -0.80
C GLU A 49 -3.51 -15.91 0.00
N ASN A 50 -3.22 -15.16 1.08
CA ASN A 50 -4.23 -14.39 1.81
C ASN A 50 -3.75 -12.95 2.07
N LYS A 51 -4.21 -11.98 1.27
CA LYS A 51 -3.97 -10.57 1.54
C LYS A 51 -4.66 -10.23 2.88
N PRO A 52 -3.95 -9.69 3.89
CA PRO A 52 -4.58 -9.36 5.16
C PRO A 52 -5.69 -8.33 4.93
N GLN A 53 -6.93 -8.74 5.16
CA GLN A 53 -8.11 -7.88 5.23
C GLN A 53 -8.15 -7.24 6.62
N PHE A 54 -8.72 -6.04 6.72
CA PHE A 54 -8.96 -5.40 8.01
C PHE A 54 -9.92 -6.25 8.85
N ASP A 55 -9.57 -6.51 10.11
CA ASP A 55 -10.44 -7.23 11.04
C ASP A 55 -11.36 -6.24 11.78
N ILE A 56 -12.65 -6.39 11.53
CA ILE A 56 -13.72 -5.52 12.04
C ILE A 56 -13.80 -5.60 13.58
N SER A 57 -13.38 -6.70 14.18
CA SER A 57 -13.39 -6.89 15.64
C SER A 57 -12.49 -5.87 16.35
N LEU A 58 -11.49 -5.32 15.66
CA LEU A 58 -10.64 -4.26 16.21
C LEU A 58 -11.35 -2.90 16.34
N LEU A 59 -12.49 -2.71 15.67
CA LEU A 59 -13.22 -1.43 15.69
C LEU A 59 -13.68 -1.05 17.11
N GLU A 60 -13.87 -2.03 18.00
CA GLU A 60 -14.20 -1.81 19.41
C GLU A 60 -13.07 -1.11 20.19
N PHE A 61 -11.82 -1.29 19.76
CA PHE A 61 -10.63 -0.74 20.44
C PHE A 61 -10.06 0.49 19.74
N ILE A 62 -10.47 0.78 18.51
CA ILE A 62 -9.91 1.84 17.67
C ILE A 62 -10.79 3.10 17.72
N VAL A 63 -10.13 4.25 17.92
CA VAL A 63 -10.78 5.57 17.90
C VAL A 63 -10.09 6.51 16.93
N CYS A 64 -10.82 7.51 16.46
CA CYS A 64 -10.28 8.59 15.63
C CYS A 64 -9.14 9.32 16.36
N PRO A 65 -7.98 9.57 15.73
CA PRO A 65 -6.85 10.24 16.38
C PRO A 65 -7.17 11.69 16.76
N LEU A 66 -8.09 12.34 16.03
CA LEU A 66 -8.52 13.72 16.26
C LEU A 66 -9.65 13.83 17.30
N SER A 67 -10.81 13.22 17.06
CA SER A 67 -12.00 13.37 17.90
C SER A 67 -12.06 12.41 19.09
N LYS A 68 -11.24 11.36 19.10
CA LYS A 68 -11.29 10.26 20.10
C LYS A 68 -12.63 9.50 20.12
N LYS A 69 -13.45 9.65 19.06
CA LYS A 69 -14.70 8.92 18.87
C LYS A 69 -14.47 7.61 18.14
N THR A 70 -15.46 6.73 18.21
CA THR A 70 -15.51 5.49 17.42
C THR A 70 -15.48 5.80 15.93
N LEU A 71 -15.02 4.83 15.15
CA LEU A 71 -15.01 4.88 13.69
C LEU A 71 -15.99 3.85 13.14
N ARG A 72 -16.42 4.06 11.90
CA ARG A 72 -17.20 3.09 11.13
C ARG A 72 -16.34 2.57 10.00
N TYR A 73 -16.24 1.26 9.84
CA TYR A 73 -15.53 0.69 8.70
C TYR A 73 -16.47 0.64 7.48
N ASP A 74 -15.97 1.05 6.32
CA ASP A 74 -16.63 0.87 5.03
C ASP A 74 -15.84 -0.13 4.18
N GLU A 75 -16.43 -1.31 3.98
CA GLU A 75 -15.86 -2.41 3.20
C GLU A 75 -15.73 -2.08 1.71
N THR A 76 -16.57 -1.19 1.18
CA THR A 76 -16.61 -0.84 -0.24
C THR A 76 -15.38 -0.03 -0.63
N THR A 77 -15.02 0.93 0.23
CA THR A 77 -13.88 1.83 0.04
C THR A 77 -12.63 1.37 0.78
N ASN A 78 -12.79 0.43 1.73
CA ASN A 78 -11.74 -0.03 2.63
C ASN A 78 -11.15 1.13 3.46
N GLU A 79 -12.05 1.92 4.06
CA GLU A 79 -11.73 3.12 4.85
C GLU A 79 -12.40 3.08 6.24
N LEU A 80 -11.80 3.75 7.21
CA LEU A 80 -12.39 4.02 8.54
C LEU A 80 -12.93 5.45 8.58
N ILE A 81 -14.25 5.57 8.70
CA ILE A 81 -14.99 6.81 8.59
C ILE A 81 -15.28 7.39 9.98
N ASN A 82 -15.08 8.70 10.12
CA ASN A 82 -15.62 9.49 11.20
C ASN A 82 -16.75 10.39 10.67
N ASP A 83 -18.00 10.06 11.01
CA ASP A 83 -19.20 10.77 10.51
C ASP A 83 -19.38 12.18 11.12
N GLU A 84 -18.77 12.44 12.29
CA GLU A 84 -18.81 13.76 12.94
C GLU A 84 -17.97 14.78 12.18
N LEU A 85 -16.72 14.42 11.87
CA LEU A 85 -15.74 15.27 11.17
C LEU A 85 -15.88 15.18 9.64
N GLY A 86 -16.58 14.18 9.11
CA GLY A 86 -16.68 13.96 7.68
C GLY A 86 -15.33 13.61 7.06
N ILE A 87 -14.56 12.74 7.72
CA ILE A 87 -13.25 12.28 7.24
C ILE A 87 -13.17 10.76 7.19
N ALA A 88 -12.31 10.23 6.33
CA ALA A 88 -12.05 8.82 6.16
C ALA A 88 -10.55 8.51 6.15
N TYR A 89 -10.13 7.51 6.91
CA TYR A 89 -8.75 7.01 6.98
C TYR A 89 -8.61 5.74 6.14
N PRO A 90 -7.69 5.66 5.16
CA PRO A 90 -7.57 4.48 4.31
C PRO A 90 -6.96 3.30 5.06
N VAL A 91 -7.40 2.08 4.74
CA VAL A 91 -6.78 0.83 5.22
C VAL A 91 -5.91 0.25 4.12
N ILE A 92 -4.62 0.07 4.37
CA ILE A 92 -3.64 -0.37 3.36
C ILE A 92 -3.01 -1.68 3.84
N GLY A 93 -3.26 -2.78 3.12
CA GLY A 93 -2.77 -4.10 3.52
C GLY A 93 -3.29 -4.56 4.88
N GLY A 94 -4.56 -4.24 5.19
CA GLY A 94 -5.18 -4.56 6.48
C GLY A 94 -4.76 -3.65 7.64
N ILE A 95 -3.85 -2.70 7.41
CA ILE A 95 -3.35 -1.77 8.43
C ILE A 95 -4.00 -0.39 8.24
N PRO A 96 -4.72 0.14 9.25
CA PRO A 96 -5.25 1.50 9.19
C PRO A 96 -4.16 2.57 9.12
N ASN A 97 -4.23 3.46 8.12
CA ASN A 97 -3.40 4.66 8.09
C ASN A 97 -4.08 5.79 8.85
N MET A 98 -3.73 5.92 10.13
CA MET A 98 -4.35 6.87 11.07
C MET A 98 -3.59 8.21 11.16
N VAL A 99 -2.92 8.62 10.08
CA VAL A 99 -2.23 9.91 9.99
C VAL A 99 -3.27 11.00 9.65
N PRO A 100 -3.43 12.06 10.47
CA PRO A 100 -4.44 13.10 10.23
C PRO A 100 -4.35 13.80 8.87
N GLN A 101 -3.14 13.89 8.30
CA GLN A 101 -2.89 14.52 7.00
C GLN A 101 -3.31 13.64 5.82
N ASP A 102 -3.35 12.33 6.02
CA ASP A 102 -3.76 11.36 4.99
C ASP A 102 -5.26 11.08 5.02
N ALA A 103 -5.97 11.66 6.00
CA ALA A 103 -7.43 11.57 6.08
C ALA A 103 -8.07 12.26 4.88
N ARG A 104 -8.96 11.55 4.19
CA ARG A 104 -9.72 12.08 3.06
C ARG A 104 -11.01 12.72 3.55
N LEU A 105 -11.36 13.88 3.00
CA LEU A 105 -12.67 14.48 3.23
C LEU A 105 -13.74 13.67 2.52
N ILE A 106 -14.80 13.31 3.25
CA ILE A 106 -16.02 12.74 2.67
C ILE A 106 -17.08 13.84 2.65
N ARG A 107 -17.82 13.95 1.55
CA ARG A 107 -18.95 14.88 1.48
C ARG A 107 -19.98 14.40 2.51
N LYS A 108 -20.27 15.26 3.48
CA LYS A 108 -21.42 15.07 4.36
C LYS A 108 -22.61 15.66 3.63
N ASP A 109 -23.33 14.82 2.89
CA ASP A 109 -24.67 15.21 2.50
C ASP A 109 -25.48 15.28 3.81
N PRO A 110 -26.07 16.44 4.15
CA PRO A 110 -26.79 16.58 5.40
C PRO A 110 -28.03 15.70 5.32
N GLU A 111 -27.95 14.48 5.86
CA GLU A 111 -29.14 13.70 6.13
C GLU A 111 -29.99 14.45 7.17
N GLU A 112 -31.11 14.95 6.65
CA GLU A 112 -32.29 15.45 7.30
C GLU A 112 -32.62 14.64 8.55
N LYS A 113 -32.27 15.16 9.73
CA LYS A 113 -32.94 14.74 10.97
C LYS A 113 -34.39 15.17 10.84
N ALA A 114 -35.25 14.25 10.42
CA ALA A 114 -36.69 14.39 10.52
C ALA A 114 -37.05 14.81 11.95
N ASP A 115 -37.63 15.99 12.05
CA ASP A 115 -38.17 16.59 13.26
C ASP A 115 -39.32 15.72 13.81
N PRO A 116 -39.21 15.13 15.01
CA PRO A 116 -40.34 14.47 15.65
C PRO A 116 -41.16 15.51 16.42
N THR A 117 -41.74 16.49 15.72
CA THR A 117 -42.75 17.38 16.31
C THR A 117 -44.01 17.33 15.44
N LYS A 118 -44.78 16.27 15.63
CA LYS A 118 -46.20 16.23 15.26
C LYS A 118 -46.98 15.78 16.50
N GLU A 119 -47.32 16.75 17.34
CA GLU A 119 -48.49 16.67 18.23
C GLU A 119 -49.74 17.09 17.46
#